data_AF-A0A377AWM7-F1
#
_entry.id   AF-A0A377AWM7-F1
#
_cell.length_a   1.000
_cell.length_b   1.000
_cell.length_c   1.000
_cell.angle_alpha   90.00
_cell.angle_beta   90.00
_cell.angle_gamma   90.00
#
_symmetry.space_group_name_H-M   'P 1'
#
loop_
_entity.id
_entity.type
_entity.pdbx_description
1 polymer ?
#
loop_
_entity_poly.entity_id
_entity_poly.type
_entity_poly.pdbx_seq_one_letter_code
_entity_poly.pdbx_strand_id
1 'polypeptide(L)' 'MVITPEGETVVAPVALWNKRHVEPPPGSQLWLGFSAHVLPEKYADLNDQIVSVLTQRVPD' A
#
# COMPACT_ATOMS: atom_id res chain seq x y z
N MET A 1 -2.02 0.69 -2.18
CA MET A 1 -1.12 1.67 -1.52
C MET A 1 0.05 1.91 -2.46
N VAL A 2 0.34 3.18 -2.76
CA VAL A 2 1.58 3.58 -3.42
C VAL A 2 2.58 3.93 -2.33
N ILE A 3 3.80 3.43 -2.46
CA ILE A 3 4.92 3.73 -1.55
C ILE A 3 6.01 4.36 -2.42
N THR A 4 6.38 5.61 -2.16
CA THR A 4 7.40 6.32 -2.94
C THR A 4 8.80 5.80 -2.59
N PRO A 5 9.85 6.11 -3.39
CA PRO A 5 11.24 5.77 -3.05
C PRO A 5 11.69 6.33 -1.70
N GLU A 6 11.12 7.46 -1.27
CA GLU A 6 11.38 8.10 0.02
C GLU A 6 10.62 7.44 1.19
N GLY A 7 9.80 6.43 0.90
CA GLY A 7 8.98 5.72 1.89
C GLY A 7 7.67 6.43 2.23
N GLU A 8 7.27 7.48 1.51
CA GLU A 8 5.96 8.12 1.70
C GLU A 8 4.83 7.24 1.17
N THR A 9 3.69 7.23 1.84
CA THR A 9 2.55 6.38 1.47
C THR A 9 1.38 7.20 0.94
N VAL A 10 0.83 6.80 -0.20
CA VAL A 10 -0.38 7.39 -0.81
C VAL A 10 -1.43 6.32 -1.05
N VAL A 11 -2.62 6.52 -0.49
CA VAL A 11 -3.77 5.68 -0.81
C VAL A 11 -4.23 5.97 -2.24
N ALA A 12 -4.08 4.98 -3.12
CA ALA A 12 -4.55 5.00 -4.50
C ALA A 12 -5.78 4.09 -4.65
N PRO A 13 -6.99 4.66 -4.74
CA PRO A 13 -8.20 3.90 -4.99
C PRO A 13 -8.19 3.24 -6.37
N VAL A 14 -8.63 1.97 -6.45
CA VAL A 14 -8.60 1.18 -7.70
C VAL A 14 -9.98 0.69 -8.14
N ALA A 15 -11.02 0.87 -7.32
CA ALA A 15 -12.36 0.44 -7.69
C ALA A 15 -13.09 1.51 -8.50
N LEU A 16 -14.10 1.10 -9.27
CA LEU A 16 -14.85 2.02 -10.13
C LEU A 16 -15.53 3.15 -9.33
N TRP A 17 -16.10 2.81 -8.17
CA TRP A 17 -16.90 3.71 -7.34
C TRP A 17 -16.06 4.76 -6.60
N ASN A 18 -14.77 4.53 -6.41
CA ASN A 18 -13.84 5.48 -5.79
C ASN A 18 -12.73 5.91 -6.74
N LYS A 19 -12.97 5.82 -8.06
CA LYS A 19 -11.96 6.10 -9.08
C LYS A 19 -11.30 7.47 -8.87
N ARG A 20 -9.99 7.45 -8.73
CA ARG A 20 -9.13 8.64 -8.64
C ARG A 20 -7.90 8.43 -9.50
N HIS A 21 -7.54 9.44 -10.29
CA HIS A 21 -6.29 9.41 -11.05
C HIS A 21 -5.10 9.65 -10.11
N VAL A 22 -4.16 8.71 -10.07
CA VAL A 22 -2.94 8.77 -9.27
C VAL A 22 -1.80 8.17 -10.09
N GLU A 23 -0.75 8.94 -10.32
CA GLU A 23 0.44 8.50 -11.05
C GLU A 23 1.59 8.30 -10.06
N PRO A 24 2.12 7.07 -9.90
CA PRO A 24 3.25 6.83 -9.02
C PRO A 24 4.57 7.31 -9.67
N PRO A 25 5.47 7.97 -8.90
CA PRO A 25 6.79 8.33 -9.42
C PRO A 25 7.65 7.08 -9.72
N PRO A 26 8.70 7.21 -10.53
CA PRO A 26 9.66 6.12 -10.76
C PRO A 26 10.24 5.57 -9.45
N GLY A 27 10.44 4.26 -9.38
CA GLY A 27 10.94 3.58 -8.17
C GLY A 27 9.88 3.34 -7.08
N SER A 28 8.61 3.72 -7.31
CA SER A 28 7.54 3.44 -6.37
C SER A 28 7.19 1.96 -6.29
N GLN A 29 6.80 1.51 -5.09
CA GLN A 29 6.22 0.19 -4.86
C GLN A 29 4.69 0.27 -4.80
N LEU A 30 4.01 -0.71 -5.40
CA LEU A 30 2.55 -0.84 -5.37
C LEU A 30 2.17 -2.01 -4.46
N TRP A 31 1.63 -1.71 -3.28
CA TRP A 31 1.12 -2.71 -2.35
C TRP A 31 -0.41 -2.86 -2.47
N LEU A 32 -0.86 -4.07 -2.81
CA LEU A 32 -2.28 -4.45 -2.82
C LEU A 32 -2.54 -5.37 -1.62
N GLY A 33 -3.07 -4.80 -0.54
CA GLY A 33 -3.26 -5.49 0.73
C GLY A 33 -4.46 -6.43 0.78
N PHE A 34 -4.58 -7.13 1.90
CA PHE A 34 -5.70 -8.02 2.18
C PHE A 34 -6.95 -7.23 2.57
N SER A 35 -8.13 -7.71 2.19
CA SER A 35 -9.37 -7.11 2.66
C SER A 35 -9.58 -7.36 4.16
N ALA A 36 -10.10 -6.35 4.87
CA ALA A 36 -10.40 -6.47 6.30
C ALA A 36 -11.38 -7.60 6.63
N HIS A 37 -12.28 -7.95 5.69
CA HIS A 37 -13.25 -9.03 5.85
C HIS A 37 -12.61 -10.43 5.85
N VAL A 38 -11.43 -10.58 5.24
CA VAL A 38 -10.71 -11.86 5.11
C VAL A 38 -9.64 -12.02 6.19
N LEU A 39 -9.14 -10.91 6.74
CA LEU A 39 -8.15 -10.96 7.82
C LEU A 39 -8.82 -11.38 9.14
N PRO A 40 -8.38 -12.49 9.76
CA PRO A 40 -8.77 -12.81 11.13
C PRO A 40 -8.33 -11.69 12.08
N GLU A 41 -9.05 -11.49 13.18
CA GLU A 41 -8.78 -10.42 14.16
C GLU A 41 -7.34 -10.44 14.67
N LYS A 42 -6.75 -11.63 14.88
CA LYS A 42 -5.34 -11.79 15.28
C LYS A 42 -4.31 -11.21 14.29
N TYR A 43 -4.73 -10.87 13.07
CA TYR A 43 -3.92 -10.28 12.01
C TYR A 43 -4.50 -8.96 11.49
N ALA A 44 -5.31 -8.27 12.29
CA ALA A 44 -5.94 -7.00 11.90
C ALA A 44 -4.91 -5.98 11.38
N ASP A 45 -3.73 -5.93 12.01
CA ASP A 45 -2.67 -4.97 11.69
C ASP A 45 -1.68 -5.47 10.62
N LEU A 46 -1.91 -6.63 9.99
CA LEU A 46 -0.94 -7.25 9.10
C LEU A 46 -0.62 -6.38 7.87
N ASN A 47 -1.63 -5.72 7.30
CA ASN A 47 -1.41 -4.80 6.19
C ASN A 47 -0.48 -3.64 6.58
N ASP A 48 -0.66 -3.09 7.78
CA ASP A 48 0.12 -1.95 8.27
C ASP A 48 1.56 -2.37 8.59
N GLN A 49 1.73 -3.56 9.16
CA GLN A 49 3.06 -4.15 9.39
C GLN A 49 3.83 -4.36 8.08
N ILE A 50 3.16 -4.86 7.03
CA ILE A 50 3.79 -5.05 5.72
C ILE A 50 4.18 -3.69 5.12
N VAL A 51 3.29 -2.70 5.13
CA VAL A 51 3.61 -1.35 4.64
C VAL A 51 4.82 -0.77 5.39
N SER A 52 4.88 -0.92 6.71
CA SER A 52 6.03 -0.45 7.52
C SER A 52 7.35 -1.12 7.13
N VAL A 53 7.34 -2.38 6.68
CA VAL A 53 8.56 -3.06 6.18
C VAL A 53 8.95 -2.53 4.81
N LEU A 54 7.96 -2.32 3.93
CA LEU A 54 8.19 -1.85 2.56
C LEU A 54 8.70 -0.40 2.51
N THR A 55 8.30 0.46 3.45
CA THR A 55 8.76 1.87 3.52
C THR A 55 10.20 2.01 4.01
N GLN A 56 10.75 1.00 4.68
CA GLN A 56 12.12 1.01 5.21
C GLN A 56 13.15 0.42 4.25
N ARG A 57 12.71 -0.04 3.08
CA ARG A 57 13.56 -0.63 2.04
C ARG A 57 13.61 0.30 0.82
N VAL A 58 14.81 0.49 0.27
CA VAL A 58 14.98 1.01 -1.10
C VAL A 58 14.93 -0.19 -2.07
N PRO A 59 13.92 -0.28 -2.94
CA PRO A 59 13.88 -1.29 -4.00
C PRO A 59 14.94 -0.98 -5.07
N ASP A 60 15.51 -2.03 -5.68
CA ASP A 60 16.58 -1.94 -6.69
C ASP A 60 16.10 -1.33 -8.03
#